data_AF-A0A2G9ZTJ8-F1
#
_entry.id   AF-A0A2G9ZTJ8-F1
#
_cell.length_a   1.000
_cell.length_b   1.000
_cell.length_c   1.000
_cell.angle_alpha   90.00
_cell.angle_beta   90.00
_cell.angle_gamma   90.00
#
_symmetry.space_group_name_H-M   'P 1'
#
loop_
_entity.id
_entity.type
_entity.pdbx_description
1 polymer ?
#
loop_
_entity_poly.entity_id
_entity_poly.type
_entity_poly.pdbx_seq_one_letter_code
_entity_poly.pdbx_strand_id
1 'polypeptide(L)'
;MCPIAQENKTVLIGAESAAAEITKCGDYVFRVFPSDELQGKGAAELTVSLGYKEVVLTYINNDWGVGLGKVFKENFLKAGGKIIDEFSHDEGKTDYRSEVLRIKKHSLKAAVNLTYIKEGATMLKQAYETGLKVQWLMGSASKSPKLVELAGESAEGIIGTYPTFSQDTPQYKHFKEAWEKKY
;
A
#
# COMPACT_ATOMS: atom_id res chain seq x y z
N MET A 1 -6.56 -5.48 -20.44
CA MET A 1 -7.77 -6.34 -20.36
C MET A 1 -9.06 -5.57 -20.54
N CYS A 2 -9.20 -4.33 -20.04
CA CYS A 2 -10.45 -3.57 -20.18
C CYS A 2 -10.97 -3.42 -21.62
N PRO A 3 -10.16 -3.01 -22.63
CA PRO A 3 -10.65 -2.91 -24.01
C PRO A 3 -11.18 -4.25 -24.55
N ILE A 4 -10.46 -5.34 -24.27
CA ILE A 4 -10.83 -6.70 -24.71
C ILE A 4 -12.16 -7.14 -24.10
N ALA A 5 -12.39 -6.88 -22.80
CA ALA A 5 -13.64 -7.23 -22.14
C ALA A 5 -14.83 -6.43 -22.70
N GLN A 6 -14.62 -5.14 -22.96
CA GLN A 6 -15.63 -4.24 -23.53
C GLN A 6 -15.98 -4.62 -24.98
N GLU A 7 -14.99 -4.85 -25.83
CA GLU A 7 -15.18 -5.23 -27.24
C GLU A 7 -15.93 -6.56 -27.37
N ASN A 8 -15.60 -7.53 -26.54
CA ASN A 8 -16.21 -8.86 -26.58
C ASN A 8 -17.51 -8.98 -25.76
N LYS A 9 -17.91 -7.92 -25.04
CA LYS A 9 -19.06 -7.93 -24.13
C LYS A 9 -19.00 -9.06 -23.10
N THR A 10 -17.79 -9.35 -22.63
CA THR A 10 -17.53 -10.43 -21.66
C THR A 10 -17.36 -9.83 -20.28
N VAL A 11 -18.17 -10.28 -19.33
CA VAL A 11 -18.07 -9.86 -17.93
C VAL A 11 -16.72 -10.33 -17.34
N LEU A 12 -15.95 -9.37 -16.84
CA LEU A 12 -14.70 -9.61 -16.11
C LEU A 12 -14.87 -9.13 -14.67
N ILE A 13 -14.56 -9.98 -13.69
CA ILE A 13 -14.58 -9.65 -12.27
C ILE A 13 -13.14 -9.73 -11.72
N GLY A 14 -12.57 -8.58 -11.36
CA GLY A 14 -11.25 -8.48 -10.75
C GLY A 14 -11.28 -8.83 -9.25
N ALA A 15 -10.53 -9.86 -8.85
CA ALA A 15 -10.45 -10.32 -7.46
C ALA A 15 -9.49 -9.50 -6.58
N GLU A 16 -8.44 -8.90 -7.17
CA GLU A 16 -7.43 -8.07 -6.48
C GLU A 16 -7.11 -6.79 -7.26
N SER A 17 -8.15 -6.15 -7.78
CA SER A 17 -8.07 -5.02 -8.69
C SER A 17 -8.34 -3.68 -7.98
N ALA A 18 -7.34 -3.18 -7.25
CA ALA A 18 -7.49 -2.03 -6.35
C ALA A 18 -7.44 -0.66 -7.07
N ALA A 19 -6.68 -0.56 -8.16
CA ALA A 19 -6.46 0.71 -8.87
C ALA A 19 -7.77 1.44 -9.19
N ALA A 20 -7.85 2.72 -8.83
CA ALA A 20 -9.08 3.51 -8.91
C ALA A 20 -9.64 3.58 -10.35
N GLU A 21 -8.75 3.66 -11.34
CA GLU A 21 -9.11 3.78 -12.76
C GLU A 21 -9.88 2.57 -13.31
N ILE A 22 -9.83 1.41 -12.63
CA ILE A 22 -10.56 0.21 -13.07
C ILE A 22 -12.07 0.43 -13.11
N THR A 23 -12.61 1.29 -12.24
CA THR A 23 -14.04 1.65 -12.26
C THR A 23 -14.44 2.42 -13.54
N LYS A 24 -13.48 2.98 -14.28
CA LYS A 24 -13.72 3.68 -15.54
C LYS A 24 -13.58 2.78 -16.79
N CYS A 25 -13.32 1.49 -16.61
CA CYS A 25 -13.17 0.54 -17.71
C CYS A 25 -14.47 0.26 -18.48
N GLY A 26 -15.62 0.67 -17.94
CA GLY A 26 -16.94 0.58 -18.57
C GLY A 26 -17.77 -0.62 -18.09
N ASP A 27 -18.85 -0.91 -18.82
CA ASP A 27 -19.98 -1.71 -18.32
C ASP A 27 -19.73 -3.21 -18.11
N TYR A 28 -18.65 -3.79 -18.64
CA TYR A 28 -18.34 -5.22 -18.53
C TYR A 28 -17.22 -5.54 -17.53
N VAL A 29 -16.65 -4.54 -16.85
CA VAL A 29 -15.56 -4.74 -15.89
C VAL A 29 -16.00 -4.36 -14.48
N PHE A 30 -15.98 -5.34 -13.58
CA PHE A 30 -16.32 -5.17 -12.17
C PHE A 30 -15.17 -5.60 -11.27
N ARG A 31 -15.24 -5.22 -9.99
CA ARG A 31 -14.30 -5.68 -8.96
C ARG A 31 -15.05 -6.01 -7.68
N VAL A 32 -14.51 -6.99 -6.95
CA VAL A 32 -14.93 -7.30 -5.57
C VAL A 32 -13.92 -6.78 -4.55
N PHE A 33 -12.72 -6.40 -5.00
CA PHE A 33 -11.70 -5.78 -4.16
C PHE A 33 -11.99 -4.28 -3.97
N PRO A 34 -11.91 -3.73 -2.75
CA PRO A 34 -12.09 -2.30 -2.51
C PRO A 34 -11.08 -1.43 -3.25
N SER A 35 -11.48 -0.21 -3.61
CA SER A 35 -10.62 0.73 -4.33
C SER A 35 -9.49 1.29 -3.49
N ASP A 36 -8.39 1.64 -4.16
CA ASP A 36 -7.32 2.49 -3.58
C ASP A 36 -7.83 3.87 -3.13
N GLU A 37 -8.98 4.36 -3.63
CA GLU A 37 -9.65 5.55 -3.09
C GLU A 37 -9.98 5.39 -1.60
N LEU A 38 -10.50 4.22 -1.21
CA LEU A 38 -10.83 3.92 0.18
C LEU A 38 -9.55 3.70 0.99
N GLN A 39 -8.58 3.00 0.41
CA GLN A 39 -7.32 2.71 1.09
C GLN A 39 -6.50 3.97 1.36
N GLY A 40 -6.31 4.84 0.37
CA GLY A 40 -5.53 6.06 0.53
C GLY A 40 -6.15 6.99 1.57
N LYS A 41 -7.49 7.07 1.63
CA LYS A 41 -8.20 7.77 2.70
C LYS A 41 -7.94 7.13 4.07
N GLY A 42 -8.13 5.83 4.21
CA GLY A 42 -7.88 5.11 5.46
C GLY A 42 -6.43 5.20 5.93
N ALA A 43 -5.46 5.20 5.00
CA ALA A 43 -4.05 5.39 5.30
C ALA A 43 -3.78 6.80 5.82
N ALA A 44 -4.38 7.84 5.23
CA ALA A 44 -4.27 9.21 5.73
C ALA A 44 -4.89 9.38 7.12
N GLU A 45 -6.06 8.81 7.35
CA GLU A 45 -6.74 8.80 8.66
C GLU A 45 -5.90 8.07 9.72
N LEU A 46 -5.35 6.90 9.38
CA LEU A 46 -4.42 6.17 10.24
C LEU A 46 -3.21 7.02 10.61
N THR A 47 -2.51 7.61 9.62
CA THR A 47 -1.33 8.47 9.85
C THR A 47 -1.65 9.60 10.83
N VAL A 48 -2.77 10.29 10.62
CA VAL A 48 -3.18 11.41 11.48
C VAL A 48 -3.59 10.95 12.89
N SER A 49 -4.33 9.84 13.00
CA SER A 49 -4.76 9.28 14.30
C SER A 49 -3.60 8.85 15.18
N LEU A 50 -2.48 8.43 14.58
CA LEU A 50 -1.23 8.12 15.27
C LEU A 50 -0.42 9.36 15.64
N GLY A 51 -0.93 10.56 15.31
CA GLY A 51 -0.29 11.84 15.64
C GLY A 51 0.80 12.29 14.67
N TYR A 52 0.99 11.58 13.54
CA TYR A 52 1.96 12.00 12.53
C TYR A 52 1.36 13.11 11.66
N LYS A 53 1.89 14.33 11.82
CA LYS A 53 1.46 15.52 11.07
C LYS A 53 2.38 15.87 9.89
N GLU A 54 3.59 15.31 9.87
CA GLU A 54 4.60 15.56 8.84
C GLU A 54 5.20 14.22 8.43
N VAL A 55 5.18 13.91 7.13
CA VAL A 55 5.73 12.66 6.58
C VAL A 55 6.50 12.90 5.30
N VAL A 56 7.41 11.97 4.98
CA VAL A 56 7.89 11.78 3.61
C VAL A 56 7.00 10.72 2.96
N LEU A 57 6.60 10.96 1.71
CA LEU A 57 5.83 10.03 0.90
C LEU A 57 6.72 9.46 -0.21
N THR A 58 6.87 8.14 -0.25
CA THR A 58 7.53 7.42 -1.33
C THR A 58 6.61 6.35 -1.90
N TYR A 59 6.64 6.17 -3.21
CA TYR A 59 5.79 5.19 -3.90
C TYR A 59 6.46 4.59 -5.14
N ILE A 60 6.04 3.39 -5.51
CA ILE A 60 6.46 2.75 -6.75
C ILE A 60 5.88 3.48 -7.97
N ASN A 61 6.70 3.68 -9.01
CA ASN A 61 6.35 4.43 -10.22
C ASN A 61 5.52 3.60 -11.21
N ASN A 62 4.33 3.20 -10.79
CA ASN A 62 3.34 2.55 -11.63
C ASN A 62 1.94 3.04 -11.27
N ASP A 63 0.92 2.63 -12.03
CA ASP A 63 -0.46 3.10 -11.87
C ASP A 63 -0.99 2.91 -10.43
N TRP A 64 -0.59 1.81 -9.77
CA TRP A 64 -0.99 1.52 -8.40
C TRP A 64 -0.31 2.49 -7.40
N GLY A 65 1.02 2.58 -7.41
CA GLY A 65 1.76 3.41 -6.46
C GLY A 65 1.47 4.90 -6.63
N VAL A 66 1.42 5.38 -7.88
CA VAL A 66 1.08 6.77 -8.21
C VAL A 66 -0.37 7.07 -7.82
N GLY A 67 -1.30 6.18 -8.16
CA GLY A 67 -2.72 6.34 -7.83
C GLY A 67 -2.98 6.39 -6.34
N LEU A 68 -2.45 5.41 -5.59
CA LEU A 68 -2.61 5.35 -4.14
C LEU A 68 -1.90 6.50 -3.43
N GLY A 69 -0.69 6.87 -3.88
CA GLY A 69 0.07 8.01 -3.36
C GLY A 69 -0.67 9.32 -3.52
N LYS A 70 -1.29 9.55 -4.69
CA LYS A 70 -2.13 10.72 -4.95
C LYS A 70 -3.32 10.79 -3.98
N VAL A 71 -4.08 9.70 -3.85
CA VAL A 71 -5.24 9.64 -2.94
C VAL A 71 -4.80 9.88 -1.49
N PHE A 72 -3.72 9.23 -1.04
CA PHE A 72 -3.17 9.45 0.29
C PHE A 72 -2.82 10.92 0.52
N LYS A 73 -2.04 11.51 -0.38
CA LYS A 73 -1.61 12.91 -0.31
C LYS A 73 -2.79 13.86 -0.19
N GLU A 74 -3.79 13.72 -1.06
CA GLU A 74 -4.98 14.57 -1.04
C GLU A 74 -5.73 14.50 0.29
N ASN A 75 -5.95 13.30 0.82
CA ASN A 75 -6.67 13.12 2.09
C ASN A 75 -5.83 13.55 3.31
N PHE A 76 -4.52 13.29 3.28
CA PHE A 76 -3.62 13.68 4.37
C PHE A 76 -3.50 15.19 4.50
N LEU A 77 -3.38 15.91 3.38
CA LEU A 77 -3.38 17.38 3.36
C LEU A 77 -4.73 17.94 3.85
N LYS A 78 -5.86 17.37 3.41
CA LYS A 78 -7.21 17.76 3.89
C LYS A 78 -7.37 17.55 5.40
N ALA A 79 -6.74 16.53 5.96
CA ALA A 79 -6.73 16.24 7.40
C ALA A 79 -5.70 17.08 8.20
N GLY A 80 -5.07 18.07 7.57
CA GLY A 80 -4.11 18.98 8.20
C GLY A 80 -2.69 18.43 8.35
N GLY A 81 -2.37 17.32 7.68
CA GLY A 81 -1.00 16.81 7.54
C GLY A 81 -0.19 17.59 6.51
N LYS A 82 1.13 17.36 6.48
CA LYS A 82 2.05 17.95 5.51
C LYS A 82 2.98 16.88 4.92
N ILE A 83 3.13 16.90 3.60
CA ILE A 83 4.13 16.11 2.89
C ILE A 83 5.40 16.95 2.81
N ILE A 84 6.43 16.57 3.56
CA ILE A 84 7.72 17.31 3.60
C ILE A 84 8.55 17.00 2.36
N ASP A 85 8.43 15.78 1.86
CA ASP A 85 9.07 15.36 0.62
C ASP A 85 8.24 14.26 -0.04
N GLU A 86 8.31 14.23 -1.37
CA GLU A 86 7.59 13.28 -2.19
C GLU A 86 8.46 12.81 -3.35
N PHE A 87 8.50 11.50 -3.57
CA PHE A 87 9.18 10.94 -4.73
C PHE A 87 8.70 9.55 -5.09
N SER A 88 8.78 9.24 -6.39
CA SER A 88 8.59 7.89 -6.90
C SER A 88 9.93 7.15 -6.96
N HIS A 89 9.87 5.82 -7.01
CA HIS A 89 11.00 4.96 -7.37
C HIS A 89 10.57 3.90 -8.38
N ASP A 90 11.51 3.42 -9.19
CA ASP A 90 11.22 2.45 -10.23
C ASP A 90 10.89 1.06 -9.67
N GLU A 91 10.01 0.35 -10.37
CA GLU A 91 9.71 -1.06 -10.11
C GLU A 91 10.92 -1.95 -10.46
N GLY A 92 11.19 -2.96 -9.62
CA GLY A 92 12.35 -3.82 -9.80
C GLY A 92 13.71 -3.20 -9.43
N LYS A 93 13.74 -1.96 -8.92
CA LYS A 93 14.97 -1.34 -8.42
C LYS A 93 15.52 -2.15 -7.25
N THR A 94 16.84 -2.37 -7.23
CA THR A 94 17.54 -3.22 -6.25
C THR A 94 18.35 -2.45 -5.22
N ASP A 95 18.42 -1.12 -5.33
CA ASP A 95 19.13 -0.24 -4.40
C ASP A 95 18.31 1.05 -4.13
N TYR A 96 18.02 1.30 -2.85
CA TYR A 96 17.19 2.39 -2.33
C TYR A 96 17.96 3.31 -1.38
N ARG A 97 19.30 3.21 -1.28
CA ARG A 97 20.08 4.04 -0.34
C ARG A 97 19.90 5.54 -0.58
N SER A 98 19.71 5.97 -1.83
CA SER A 98 19.40 7.37 -2.17
C SER A 98 18.07 7.84 -1.55
N GLU A 99 17.02 7.03 -1.68
CA GLU A 99 15.69 7.27 -1.14
C GLU A 99 15.73 7.29 0.39
N VAL A 100 16.42 6.33 0.99
CA VAL A 100 16.63 6.24 2.44
C VAL A 100 17.36 7.47 2.98
N LEU A 101 18.42 7.93 2.31
CA LEU A 101 19.13 9.16 2.69
C LEU A 101 18.25 10.39 2.57
N ARG A 102 17.38 10.45 1.54
CA ARG A 102 16.42 11.54 1.35
C ARG A 102 15.41 11.58 2.49
N ILE A 103 14.89 10.43 2.94
CA ILE A 103 14.01 10.35 4.11
C ILE A 103 14.76 10.81 5.37
N LYS A 104 15.99 10.30 5.56
CA LYS A 104 16.82 10.60 6.74
C LYS A 104 17.12 12.09 6.89
N LYS A 105 17.29 12.83 5.80
CA LYS A 105 17.58 14.28 5.79
C LYS A 105 16.55 15.10 6.56
N HIS A 106 15.28 14.67 6.56
CA HIS A 106 14.19 15.43 7.16
C HIS A 106 13.98 15.15 8.66
N SER A 107 14.66 14.13 9.22
CA SER A 107 14.58 13.78 10.65
C SER A 107 13.13 13.61 11.16
N LEU A 108 12.24 13.08 10.31
CA LEU A 108 10.84 12.88 10.67
C LEU A 108 10.63 11.63 11.51
N LYS A 109 9.47 11.56 12.18
CA LYS A 109 9.08 10.39 12.99
C LYS A 109 8.43 9.28 12.16
N ALA A 110 7.94 9.58 10.96
CA ALA A 110 7.22 8.64 10.11
C ALA A 110 7.49 8.88 8.62
N ALA A 111 7.42 7.78 7.85
CA ALA A 111 7.48 7.79 6.40
C ALA A 111 6.43 6.85 5.83
N VAL A 112 5.81 7.26 4.73
CA VAL A 112 4.82 6.47 4.01
C VAL A 112 5.49 5.84 2.80
N ASN A 113 5.46 4.51 2.73
CA ASN A 113 6.12 3.72 1.68
C ASN A 113 5.10 2.82 0.97
N LEU A 114 4.66 3.25 -0.22
CA LEU A 114 3.68 2.54 -1.03
C LEU A 114 4.37 1.74 -2.13
N THR A 115 4.81 0.53 -1.76
CA THR A 115 5.65 -0.31 -2.60
C THR A 115 5.26 -1.78 -2.51
N TYR A 116 5.77 -2.59 -3.43
CA TYR A 116 5.57 -4.04 -3.44
C TYR A 116 6.57 -4.77 -2.54
N ILE A 117 6.34 -6.08 -2.38
CA ILE A 117 7.01 -6.91 -1.37
C ILE A 117 8.54 -6.86 -1.49
N LYS A 118 9.11 -6.99 -2.70
CA LYS A 118 10.56 -7.09 -2.90
C LYS A 118 11.26 -5.75 -2.70
N GLU A 119 10.69 -4.71 -3.27
CA GLU A 119 11.14 -3.33 -3.20
C GLU A 119 11.04 -2.82 -1.76
N GLY A 120 9.92 -3.09 -1.09
CA GLY A 120 9.69 -2.78 0.31
C GLY A 120 10.69 -3.48 1.23
N ALA A 121 10.90 -4.78 1.06
CA ALA A 121 11.88 -5.51 1.87
C ALA A 121 13.31 -4.97 1.68
N THR A 122 13.70 -4.65 0.45
CA THR A 122 15.01 -4.05 0.17
C THR A 122 15.15 -2.67 0.81
N MET A 123 14.14 -1.81 0.68
CA MET A 123 14.14 -0.47 1.28
C MET A 123 14.20 -0.52 2.81
N LEU A 124 13.43 -1.41 3.44
CA LEU A 124 13.43 -1.61 4.90
C LEU A 124 14.81 -2.06 5.40
N LYS A 125 15.44 -3.04 4.73
CA LYS A 125 16.79 -3.50 5.06
C LYS A 125 17.82 -2.39 4.99
N GLN A 126 17.84 -1.64 3.91
CA GLN A 126 18.81 -0.55 3.75
C GLN A 126 18.53 0.62 4.70
N ALA A 127 17.26 0.89 5.03
CA ALA A 127 16.91 1.84 6.09
C ALA A 127 17.46 1.39 7.46
N TYR A 128 17.32 0.10 7.78
CA TYR A 128 17.85 -0.49 9.00
C TYR A 128 19.39 -0.40 9.07
N GLU A 129 20.09 -0.80 8.01
CA GLU A 129 21.55 -0.75 7.90
C GLU A 129 22.12 0.67 8.05
N THR A 130 21.37 1.69 7.61
CA THR A 130 21.77 3.11 7.72
C THR A 130 21.33 3.77 9.03
N GLY A 131 20.67 3.02 9.91
CA GLY A 131 20.17 3.50 11.21
C GLY A 131 19.01 4.49 11.09
N LEU A 132 18.25 4.48 9.99
CA LEU A 132 17.04 5.27 9.86
C LEU A 132 15.94 4.71 10.77
N LYS A 133 15.55 5.48 11.77
CA LYS A 133 14.47 5.12 12.72
C LYS A 133 13.25 5.98 12.45
N VAL A 134 12.27 5.42 11.75
CA VAL A 134 10.97 6.02 11.48
C VAL A 134 9.87 4.97 11.63
N GLN A 135 8.66 5.41 11.96
CA GLN A 135 7.49 4.57 11.75
C GLN A 135 7.22 4.46 10.25
N TRP A 136 7.36 3.24 9.72
CA TRP A 136 6.94 2.95 8.34
C TRP A 136 5.44 2.71 8.29
N LEU A 137 4.77 3.47 7.42
CA LEU A 137 3.37 3.24 7.04
C LEU A 137 3.34 2.73 5.60
N MET A 138 2.84 1.52 5.39
CA MET A 138 2.85 0.85 4.09
C MET A 138 1.46 0.59 3.53
N GLY A 139 1.39 0.40 2.21
CA GLY A 139 0.18 0.01 1.49
C GLY A 139 -0.18 -1.47 1.67
N SER A 140 -1.30 -1.90 1.07
CA SER A 140 -1.86 -3.27 1.22
C SER A 140 -0.91 -4.36 0.78
N ALA A 141 -0.07 -4.07 -0.22
CA ALA A 141 0.92 -5.01 -0.73
C ALA A 141 1.94 -5.46 0.32
N SER A 142 2.10 -4.73 1.43
CA SER A 142 3.02 -5.13 2.51
C SER A 142 2.48 -6.24 3.41
N LYS A 143 1.17 -6.51 3.39
CA LYS A 143 0.55 -7.57 4.20
C LYS A 143 0.85 -8.94 3.61
N SER A 144 2.09 -9.41 3.78
CA SER A 144 2.56 -10.69 3.27
C SER A 144 3.62 -11.29 4.19
N PRO A 145 3.53 -12.59 4.56
CA PRO A 145 4.62 -13.29 5.23
C PRO A 145 5.93 -13.22 4.45
N LYS A 146 5.87 -13.14 3.11
CA LYS A 146 7.08 -13.05 2.28
C LYS A 146 7.83 -11.74 2.49
N LEU A 147 7.14 -10.63 2.78
CA LEU A 147 7.81 -9.38 3.11
C LEU A 147 8.60 -9.53 4.41
N VAL A 148 8.00 -10.15 5.43
CA VAL A 148 8.66 -10.40 6.73
C VAL A 148 9.87 -11.32 6.55
N GLU A 149 9.73 -12.41 5.79
CA GLU A 149 10.84 -13.32 5.46
C GLU A 149 11.99 -12.58 4.75
N LEU A 150 11.67 -11.74 3.77
CA LEU A 150 12.67 -11.03 2.98
C LEU A 150 13.30 -9.87 3.75
N ALA A 151 12.58 -9.19 4.65
CA ALA A 151 13.06 -8.03 5.39
C ALA A 151 13.75 -8.42 6.71
N GLY A 152 13.39 -9.57 7.30
CA GLY A 152 13.87 -9.99 8.61
C GLY A 152 13.49 -8.97 9.70
N GLU A 153 14.42 -8.68 10.61
CA GLU A 153 14.23 -7.72 11.71
C GLU A 153 13.83 -6.32 11.24
N SER A 154 14.17 -5.93 10.00
CA SER A 154 13.81 -4.61 9.46
C SER A 154 12.32 -4.43 9.17
N ALA A 155 11.53 -5.51 9.17
CA ALA A 155 10.07 -5.43 9.11
C ALA A 155 9.39 -5.22 10.48
N GLU A 156 10.14 -5.28 11.58
CA GLU A 156 9.54 -5.12 12.91
C GLU A 156 8.91 -3.73 13.07
N GLY A 157 7.68 -3.71 13.57
CA GLY A 157 6.94 -2.47 13.83
C GLY A 157 6.39 -1.75 12.59
N ILE A 158 6.52 -2.29 11.37
CA ILE A 158 5.83 -1.70 10.22
C ILE A 158 4.31 -1.74 10.45
N ILE A 159 3.61 -0.68 10.04
CA ILE A 159 2.15 -0.62 10.08
C ILE A 159 1.63 -0.32 8.68
N GLY A 160 0.35 -0.57 8.45
CA GLY A 160 -0.26 -0.30 7.16
C GLY A 160 -1.76 -0.49 7.17
N THR A 161 -2.37 -0.23 6.03
CA THR A 161 -3.79 -0.49 5.82
C THR A 161 -3.96 -1.63 4.83
N TYR A 162 -4.94 -2.49 5.09
CA TYR A 162 -5.33 -3.56 4.18
C TYR A 162 -6.86 -3.60 4.09
N PRO A 163 -7.44 -3.56 2.89
CA PRO A 163 -8.87 -3.73 2.73
C PRO A 163 -9.32 -5.09 3.27
N THR A 164 -10.18 -5.09 4.27
CA THR A 164 -10.68 -6.32 4.91
C THR A 164 -12.15 -6.18 5.24
N PHE A 165 -12.80 -7.33 5.46
CA PHE A 165 -14.11 -7.45 6.06
C PHE A 165 -13.97 -7.91 7.52
N SER A 166 -15.07 -7.86 8.29
CA SER A 166 -15.08 -8.37 9.66
C SER A 166 -14.94 -9.89 9.68
N GLN A 167 -13.89 -10.36 10.37
CA GLN A 167 -13.62 -11.78 10.59
C GLN A 167 -14.45 -12.38 11.74
N ASP A 168 -15.29 -11.57 12.39
CA ASP A 168 -16.11 -12.03 13.52
C ASP A 168 -17.49 -12.54 13.08
N THR A 169 -17.85 -12.34 11.81
CA THR A 169 -19.14 -12.74 11.26
C THR A 169 -19.28 -14.27 11.23
N PRO A 170 -20.49 -14.81 11.47
CA PRO A 170 -20.76 -16.24 11.32
C PRO A 170 -20.40 -16.78 9.92
N GLN A 171 -20.63 -15.99 8.87
CA GLN A 171 -20.34 -16.36 7.49
C GLN A 171 -18.85 -16.54 7.24
N TYR A 172 -18.01 -15.63 7.74
CA TYR A 172 -16.57 -15.78 7.60
C TYR A 172 -16.04 -16.99 8.38
N LYS A 173 -16.50 -17.16 9.63
CA LYS A 173 -16.08 -18.29 10.48
C LYS A 173 -16.42 -19.62 9.79
N HIS A 174 -17.62 -19.74 9.25
CA HIS A 174 -18.03 -20.91 8.48
C HIS A 174 -17.16 -21.14 7.23
N PHE A 175 -16.89 -20.09 6.45
CA PHE A 175 -16.00 -20.19 5.28
C PHE A 175 -14.58 -20.63 5.67
N LYS A 176 -14.02 -20.04 6.73
CA LYS A 176 -12.67 -20.35 7.21
C LYS A 176 -12.55 -21.82 7.63
N GLU A 177 -13.49 -22.31 8.44
CA GLU A 177 -13.52 -23.72 8.86
C GLU A 177 -13.61 -24.68 7.67
N ALA A 178 -14.46 -24.36 6.69
CA ALA A 178 -14.61 -25.18 5.48
C ALA A 178 -13.35 -25.19 4.62
N TRP A 179 -12.65 -24.06 4.54
CA TRP A 179 -11.40 -23.92 3.79
C TRP A 179 -10.25 -24.70 4.45
N GLU A 180 -10.00 -24.49 5.74
CA GLU A 180 -8.93 -25.18 6.51
C GLU A 180 -9.13 -26.70 6.59
N LYS A 181 -10.37 -27.17 6.50
CA LYS A 181 -10.64 -28.62 6.41
C LYS A 181 -10.22 -29.22 5.07
N LYS A 182 -10.21 -28.43 4.00
CA LYS A 182 -10.00 -28.90 2.63
C LYS A 182 -8.56 -28.72 2.14
N TYR A 183 -7.88 -27.68 2.58
CA TYR A 183 -6.55 -27.25 2.12
C TYR A 183 -5.62 -27.03 3.31
#